data_AF-A0A7D4KW78-F1
#
_entry.id   AF-A0A7D4KW78-F1
#
_cell.length_a   1.000
_cell.length_b   1.000
_cell.length_c   1.000
_cell.angle_alpha   90.00
_cell.angle_beta   90.00
_cell.angle_gamma   90.00
#
_symmetry.space_group_name_H-M   'P 1'
#
loop_
_entity.id
_entity.type
_entity.pdbx_description
1 polymer ?
#
loop_
_entity_poly.entity_id
_entity_poly.type
_entity_poly.pdbx_seq_one_letter_code
_entity_poly.pdbx_strand_id
1 'polypeptide(L)'
;MNNEKKRPRTRGKGGRLPKPNPAIRRETVNLDEAGHARFLTMFEQSGLLSKSKFIAARIFNEEFRVIRTDRATMEYVVKLTELFRQFRAIGVNYNQAVKELHIHFTEKKALALLYRLEKLTLELVELNRRIVELSQKLASHGSQDQRG
;
A
#
# COMPACT_ATOMS: atom_id res chain seq x y z
N MET A 1 27.11 55.89 14.80
CA MET A 1 25.91 55.94 13.92
C MET A 1 24.91 54.90 14.40
N ASN A 2 23.75 55.36 14.86
CA ASN A 2 22.69 54.56 15.47
C ASN A 2 22.09 53.56 14.47
N ASN A 3 22.00 52.30 14.86
CA ASN A 3 21.25 51.29 14.11
C ASN A 3 19.93 51.04 14.84
N GLU A 4 18.87 51.67 14.35
CA GLU A 4 17.50 51.52 14.88
C GLU A 4 17.00 50.08 14.67
N LYS A 5 16.88 49.33 15.77
CA LYS A 5 16.15 48.05 15.78
C LYS A 5 14.64 48.34 15.68
N LYS A 6 14.09 48.32 14.47
CA LYS A 6 12.62 48.32 14.25
C LYS A 6 12.01 47.06 14.88
N ARG A 7 11.23 47.23 15.95
CA ARG A 7 10.48 46.16 16.61
C ARG A 7 9.39 45.62 15.65
N PRO A 8 9.22 44.29 15.50
CA PRO A 8 8.18 43.76 14.65
C PRO A 8 6.80 44.02 15.26
N ARG A 9 5.87 44.50 14.43
CA ARG A 9 4.48 44.76 14.79
C ARG A 9 3.80 43.43 15.16
N THR A 10 3.18 43.37 16.35
CA THR A 10 2.40 42.24 16.85
C THR A 10 1.19 42.00 15.94
N ARG A 11 1.26 40.97 15.09
CA ARG A 11 0.10 40.45 14.34
C ARG A 11 -0.81 39.68 15.30
N GLY A 12 -2.13 39.82 15.11
CA GLY A 12 -3.17 39.29 16.00
C GLY A 12 -3.05 37.79 16.30
N LYS A 13 -3.61 37.37 17.43
CA LYS A 13 -3.60 36.01 17.98
C LYS A 13 -4.47 35.00 17.19
N GLY A 14 -4.51 35.12 15.87
CA GLY A 14 -5.28 34.23 14.99
C GLY A 14 -4.41 33.79 13.81
N GLY A 15 -4.24 32.48 13.65
CA GLY A 15 -3.51 31.89 12.53
C GLY A 15 -2.52 30.82 12.93
N ARG A 16 -2.00 30.10 11.92
CA ARG A 16 -0.95 29.10 12.09
C ARG A 16 0.29 29.76 12.72
N LEU A 17 0.79 29.19 13.82
CA LEU A 17 2.02 29.66 14.44
C LEU A 17 3.17 29.73 13.41
N PRO A 18 3.96 30.82 13.39
CA PRO A 18 5.11 30.92 12.51
C PRO A 18 6.09 29.76 12.74
N LYS A 19 6.63 29.20 11.65
CA LYS A 19 7.69 28.21 11.76
C LYS A 19 8.95 28.87 12.34
N PRO A 20 9.70 28.19 13.23
CA PRO A 20 10.90 28.76 13.85
C PRO A 20 12.02 29.06 12.82
N ASN A 21 12.11 28.28 11.74
CA ASN A 21 13.05 28.54 10.64
C ASN A 21 12.34 28.42 9.27
N PRO A 22 11.76 29.51 8.74
CA PRO A 22 11.15 29.51 7.43
C PRO A 22 12.21 29.53 6.32
N ALA A 23 11.99 28.75 5.26
CA ALA A 23 12.80 28.79 4.04
C ALA A 23 12.53 30.10 3.27
N ILE A 24 13.28 31.16 3.59
CA ILE A 24 13.13 32.51 3.01
C ILE A 24 13.98 32.68 1.75
N ARG A 25 15.14 32.02 1.66
CA ARG A 25 16.08 32.14 0.53
C ARG A 25 15.63 31.26 -0.62
N ARG A 26 15.64 31.82 -1.84
CA ARG A 26 15.26 31.13 -3.07
C ARG A 26 16.45 31.07 -4.01
N GLU A 27 16.80 29.86 -4.41
CA GLU A 27 17.71 29.60 -5.53
C GLU A 27 16.90 29.19 -6.75
N THR A 28 17.26 29.70 -7.94
CA THR A 28 16.57 29.39 -9.20
C THR A 28 17.48 28.54 -10.08
N VAL A 29 16.91 27.49 -10.68
CA VAL A 29 17.62 26.57 -11.57
C VAL A 29 16.98 26.65 -12.95
N ASN A 30 17.80 26.92 -13.97
CA ASN A 30 17.38 26.92 -15.37
C ASN A 30 17.79 25.58 -16.00
N LEU A 31 16.90 24.96 -16.75
CA LEU A 31 17.13 23.69 -17.44
C LEU A 31 16.95 23.91 -18.95
N ASP A 32 17.77 23.22 -19.74
CA ASP A 32 17.53 23.02 -21.16
C ASP A 32 16.38 22.01 -21.38
N GLU A 33 15.92 21.86 -22.61
CA GLU A 33 14.78 20.99 -22.92
C GLU A 33 15.03 19.53 -22.54
N ALA A 34 16.22 19.02 -22.86
CA ALA A 34 16.65 17.68 -22.48
C ALA A 34 16.73 17.51 -20.95
N GLY A 35 17.25 18.50 -20.23
CA GLY A 35 17.29 18.51 -18.77
C GLY A 35 15.90 18.58 -18.14
N HIS A 36 14.99 19.34 -18.74
CA HIS A 36 13.61 19.42 -18.29
C HIS A 36 12.87 18.09 -18.43
N ALA A 37 13.04 17.39 -19.56
CA ALA A 37 12.46 16.07 -19.78
C ALA A 37 12.94 15.07 -18.71
N ARG A 38 14.26 14.97 -18.48
CA ARG A 38 14.80 14.10 -17.42
C ARG A 38 14.30 14.49 -16.03
N PHE A 39 14.18 15.78 -15.75
CA PHE A 39 13.65 16.28 -14.48
C PHE A 39 12.23 15.78 -14.23
N LEU A 40 11.35 15.84 -15.24
CA LEU A 40 9.97 15.38 -15.11
C LEU A 40 9.90 13.88 -14.81
N THR A 41 10.70 13.06 -15.51
CA THR A 41 10.77 11.62 -15.25
C THR A 41 11.20 11.33 -13.81
N MET A 42 12.25 11.99 -13.31
CA MET A 42 12.70 11.78 -11.93
C MET A 42 11.71 12.31 -10.89
N PHE A 43 11.04 13.43 -11.18
CA PHE A 43 10.03 13.99 -10.31
C PHE A 43 8.83 13.04 -10.16
N GLU A 44 8.35 12.48 -11.27
CA GLU A 44 7.26 11.49 -11.27
C GLU A 44 7.63 10.25 -10.46
N GLN A 45 8.85 9.71 -10.67
CA GLN A 45 9.35 8.55 -9.92
C GLN A 45 9.51 8.82 -8.41
N SER A 46 9.72 10.07 -7.99
CA SER A 46 9.89 10.43 -6.59
C SER A 46 8.60 10.38 -5.76
N GLY A 47 7.42 10.44 -6.40
CA GLY A 47 6.13 10.49 -5.71
C GLY A 47 5.87 11.76 -4.89
N LEU A 48 6.75 12.76 -4.95
CA LEU A 48 6.56 14.03 -4.23
C LEU A 48 5.51 14.92 -4.90
N LEU A 49 4.68 15.57 -4.08
CA LEU A 49 3.63 16.48 -4.57
C LEU A 49 4.15 17.87 -4.99
N SER A 50 5.44 18.17 -4.79
CA SER A 50 6.00 19.51 -5.03
C SER A 50 7.36 19.43 -5.71
N LYS A 51 7.46 20.02 -6.91
CA LYS A 51 8.70 20.15 -7.68
C LYS A 51 9.81 20.84 -6.87
N SER A 52 9.48 21.88 -6.12
CA SER A 52 10.46 22.60 -5.29
C SER A 52 11.03 21.73 -4.16
N LYS A 53 10.18 20.92 -3.52
CA LYS A 53 10.65 19.97 -2.49
C LYS A 53 11.54 18.89 -3.09
N PHE A 54 11.18 18.40 -4.27
CA PHE A 54 11.98 17.41 -4.99
C PHE A 54 13.36 17.96 -5.37
N ILE A 55 13.43 19.18 -5.89
CA ILE A 55 14.69 19.86 -6.19
C ILE A 55 15.54 20.03 -4.92
N ALA A 56 14.97 20.53 -3.83
CA ALA A 56 15.69 20.74 -2.57
C ALA A 56 16.27 19.42 -2.02
N ALA A 57 15.45 18.37 -1.95
CA ALA A 57 15.88 17.06 -1.50
C ALA A 57 16.99 16.47 -2.40
N ARG A 58 16.91 16.68 -3.72
CA ARG A 58 17.96 16.23 -4.64
C ARG A 58 19.28 16.99 -4.49
N ILE A 59 19.23 18.30 -4.21
CA ILE A 59 20.42 19.12 -3.94
C ILE A 59 21.15 18.67 -2.67
N PHE A 60 20.39 18.31 -1.63
CA PHE A 60 20.94 17.82 -0.36
C PHE A 60 21.18 16.31 -0.33
N ASN A 61 21.10 15.66 -1.50
CA ASN A 61 21.35 14.24 -1.68
C ASN A 61 20.53 13.34 -0.74
N GLU A 62 19.30 13.76 -0.42
CA GLU A 62 18.37 12.94 0.34
C GLU A 62 18.05 11.67 -0.45
N GLU A 63 18.17 10.51 0.19
CA GLU A 63 17.88 9.23 -0.45
C GLU A 63 16.39 9.14 -0.79
N PHE A 64 16.07 9.11 -2.08
CA PHE A 64 14.75 8.73 -2.55
C PHE A 64 14.68 7.23 -2.73
N ARG A 65 13.88 6.57 -1.89
CA ARG A 65 13.46 5.21 -2.16
C ARG A 65 12.40 5.27 -3.25
N VAL A 66 12.80 5.03 -4.50
CA VAL A 66 11.84 4.78 -5.60
C VAL A 66 11.13 3.48 -5.26
N ILE A 67 9.97 3.57 -4.62
CA ILE A 67 9.10 2.42 -4.44
C ILE A 67 8.51 2.16 -5.83
N ARG A 68 9.24 1.36 -6.63
CA ARG A 68 8.67 0.72 -7.82
C ARG A 68 7.66 -0.29 -7.31
N THR A 69 6.47 0.19 -6.92
CA THR A 69 5.39 -0.68 -6.52
C THR A 69 4.96 -1.42 -7.76
N ASP A 70 5.41 -2.66 -7.91
CA ASP A 70 4.93 -3.53 -8.96
C ASP A 70 3.41 -3.67 -8.77
N ARG A 71 2.66 -3.06 -9.69
CA ARG A 71 1.20 -3.05 -9.66
C ARG A 71 0.64 -4.47 -9.64
N ALA A 72 1.31 -5.41 -10.31
CA ALA A 72 0.92 -6.80 -10.33
C ALA A 72 1.02 -7.42 -8.92
N THR A 73 2.11 -7.16 -8.19
CA THR A 73 2.27 -7.58 -6.79
C THR A 73 1.20 -6.96 -5.89
N MET A 74 0.84 -5.69 -6.07
CA MET A 74 -0.20 -5.05 -5.27
C MET A 74 -1.59 -5.65 -5.55
N GLU A 75 -1.94 -5.84 -6.83
CA GLU A 75 -3.18 -6.51 -7.24
C GLU A 75 -3.24 -7.96 -6.73
N TYR A 76 -2.09 -8.64 -6.69
CA TYR A 76 -1.97 -9.99 -6.12
C TYR A 76 -2.31 -10.02 -4.63
N VAL A 77 -1.74 -9.12 -3.83
CA VAL A 77 -2.01 -9.02 -2.39
C VAL A 77 -3.48 -8.68 -2.12
N VAL A 78 -4.08 -7.79 -2.91
CA VAL A 78 -5.52 -7.47 -2.82
C VAL A 78 -6.38 -8.71 -3.07
N LYS A 79 -6.08 -9.47 -4.13
CA LYS A 79 -6.81 -10.72 -4.44
C LYS A 79 -6.65 -11.77 -3.33
N LEU A 80 -5.46 -11.91 -2.76
CA LEU A 80 -5.21 -12.83 -1.64
C LEU A 80 -5.99 -12.41 -0.38
N THR A 81 -6.08 -11.11 -0.13
CA THR A 81 -6.84 -10.56 1.01
C THR A 81 -8.34 -10.80 0.86
N GLU A 82 -8.87 -10.60 -0.35
CA GLU A 82 -10.28 -10.87 -0.63
C GLU A 82 -10.61 -12.36 -0.50
N LEU A 83 -9.72 -13.23 -0.99
CA LEU A 83 -9.84 -14.68 -0.80
C LEU A 83 -9.89 -15.04 0.71
N PHE A 84 -9.03 -14.44 1.53
CA PHE A 84 -9.02 -14.69 2.98
C PHE A 84 -10.33 -14.23 3.67
N ARG A 85 -10.93 -13.13 3.21
CA ARG A 85 -12.25 -12.70 3.69
C ARG A 85 -13.33 -13.73 3.36
N GLN A 86 -13.32 -14.27 2.14
CA GLN A 86 -14.26 -15.31 1.72
C GLN A 86 -14.09 -16.58 2.57
N PHE A 87 -12.87 -16.98 2.91
CA PHE A 87 -12.60 -18.10 3.83
C PHE A 87 -13.28 -17.94 5.19
N ARG A 88 -13.19 -16.75 5.78
CA ARG A 88 -13.85 -16.48 7.07
C ARG A 88 -15.37 -16.57 6.96
N ALA A 89 -15.94 -16.04 5.87
CA ALA A 89 -17.39 -16.12 5.63
C ALA A 89 -17.86 -17.59 5.50
N ILE A 90 -17.08 -18.43 4.81
CA ILE A 90 -17.36 -19.88 4.72
C ILE A 90 -17.36 -20.52 6.11
N GLY A 91 -16.40 -20.19 6.97
CA GLY A 91 -16.35 -20.73 8.34
C GLY A 91 -17.56 -20.34 9.21
N VAL A 92 -18.05 -19.11 9.06
CA VAL A 92 -19.28 -18.66 9.74
C VAL A 92 -20.51 -19.41 9.20
N ASN A 93 -20.62 -19.52 7.88
CA ASN A 93 -21.72 -20.25 7.22
C ASN A 93 -21.73 -21.74 7.58
N TYR A 94 -20.55 -22.35 7.71
CA TYR A 94 -20.40 -23.74 8.18
C TYR A 94 -21.01 -23.91 9.57
N ASN A 95 -20.61 -23.08 10.53
CA ASN A 95 -21.12 -23.15 11.89
C ASN A 95 -22.63 -22.93 11.94
N GLN A 96 -23.15 -22.05 11.08
CA GLN A 96 -24.57 -21.76 11.01
C GLN A 96 -25.35 -22.93 10.41
N ALA A 97 -24.86 -23.54 9.31
CA ALA A 97 -25.46 -24.72 8.73
C ALA A 97 -25.52 -25.86 9.74
N VAL A 98 -24.42 -26.17 10.44
CA VAL A 98 -24.37 -27.22 11.46
C VAL A 98 -25.40 -26.99 12.58
N LYS A 99 -25.56 -25.74 13.03
CA LYS A 99 -26.57 -25.38 14.05
C LYS A 99 -28.00 -25.58 13.54
N GLU A 100 -28.31 -25.08 12.34
CA GLU A 100 -29.63 -25.25 11.72
C GLU A 100 -29.97 -26.72 11.48
N LEU A 101 -28.98 -27.51 11.06
CA LEU A 101 -29.06 -28.95 10.87
C LEU A 101 -29.37 -29.70 12.16
N HIS A 102 -28.77 -29.28 13.27
CA HIS A 102 -29.02 -29.86 14.60
C HIS A 102 -30.43 -29.55 15.14
N ILE A 103 -30.99 -28.39 14.78
CA ILE A 103 -32.27 -27.91 15.32
C ILE A 103 -33.47 -28.36 14.47
N HIS A 104 -33.35 -28.34 13.14
CA HIS A 104 -34.52 -28.43 12.25
C HIS A 104 -34.61 -29.70 11.39
N PHE A 105 -33.56 -30.53 11.32
CA PHE A 105 -33.54 -31.70 10.43
C PHE A 105 -33.44 -33.03 11.18
N THR A 106 -33.96 -34.09 10.55
CA THR A 106 -33.71 -35.46 11.01
C THR A 106 -32.25 -35.82 10.80
N GLU A 107 -31.70 -36.62 11.71
CA GLU A 107 -30.28 -36.99 11.77
C GLU A 107 -29.72 -37.47 10.42
N LYS A 108 -30.51 -38.27 9.68
CA LYS A 108 -30.14 -38.81 8.37
C LYS A 108 -30.01 -37.73 7.27
N LYS A 109 -30.89 -36.71 7.27
CA LYS A 109 -30.78 -35.56 6.35
C LYS A 109 -29.62 -34.66 6.78
N ALA A 110 -29.38 -34.57 8.09
CA ALA A 110 -28.31 -33.76 8.60
C ALA A 110 -26.93 -34.30 8.21
N LEU A 111 -26.73 -35.60 8.39
CA LEU A 111 -25.52 -36.30 7.97
C LEU A 111 -25.23 -36.10 6.47
N ALA A 112 -26.25 -36.21 5.61
CA ALA A 112 -26.09 -36.05 4.17
C ALA A 112 -25.59 -34.66 3.76
N LEU A 113 -26.08 -33.61 4.43
CA LEU A 113 -25.65 -32.23 4.20
C LEU A 113 -24.24 -31.97 4.78
N LEU A 114 -23.91 -32.55 5.93
CA LEU A 114 -22.57 -32.49 6.51
C LEU A 114 -21.51 -33.14 5.60
N TYR A 115 -21.79 -34.32 5.03
CA TYR A 115 -20.87 -34.97 4.09
C TYR A 115 -20.63 -34.13 2.83
N ARG A 116 -21.67 -33.47 2.30
CA ARG A 116 -21.52 -32.58 1.15
C ARG A 116 -20.67 -31.37 1.49
N LEU A 117 -20.82 -30.84 2.69
CA LEU A 117 -20.05 -29.70 3.21
C LEU A 117 -18.58 -30.07 3.46
N GLU A 118 -18.33 -31.26 4.02
CA GLU A 118 -16.99 -31.81 4.18
C GLU A 118 -16.26 -31.91 2.83
N LYS A 119 -16.93 -32.47 1.80
CA LYS A 119 -16.35 -32.58 0.46
C LYS A 119 -15.96 -31.23 -0.15
N LEU A 120 -16.84 -30.23 -0.05
CA LEU A 120 -16.55 -28.87 -0.53
C LEU A 120 -15.38 -28.24 0.25
N THR A 121 -15.25 -28.55 1.54
CA THR A 121 -14.15 -28.06 2.37
C THR A 121 -12.82 -28.70 1.94
N LEU A 122 -12.80 -29.98 1.58
CA LEU A 122 -11.61 -30.65 1.06
C LEU A 122 -11.14 -30.06 -0.27
N GLU A 123 -12.05 -29.86 -1.24
CA GLU A 123 -11.75 -29.22 -2.52
C GLU A 123 -11.15 -27.82 -2.31
N LEU A 124 -11.69 -27.07 -1.36
CA LEU A 124 -11.20 -25.74 -1.00
C LEU A 124 -9.79 -25.77 -0.38
N VAL A 125 -9.48 -26.78 0.45
CA VAL A 125 -8.13 -26.98 1.01
C VAL A 125 -7.12 -27.28 -0.08
N GLU A 126 -7.46 -28.10 -1.08
CA GLU A 126 -6.59 -28.38 -2.21
C GLU A 126 -6.28 -27.13 -3.04
N LEU A 127 -7.31 -26.32 -3.33
CA LEU A 127 -7.12 -25.05 -4.03
C LEU A 127 -6.20 -24.11 -3.25
N ASN A 128 -6.35 -24.03 -1.93
CA ASN A 128 -5.48 -23.22 -1.08
C ASN A 128 -4.02 -23.67 -1.14
N ARG A 129 -3.76 -24.98 -1.06
CA ARG A 129 -2.39 -25.51 -1.18
C ARG A 129 -1.77 -25.11 -2.51
N ARG A 130 -2.53 -25.21 -3.60
CA ARG A 130 -2.08 -24.82 -4.93
C ARG A 130 -1.78 -23.32 -5.04
N ILE A 131 -2.59 -22.47 -4.41
CA ILE A 131 -2.36 -21.02 -4.35
C ILE A 131 -1.08 -20.71 -3.57
N VAL A 132 -0.84 -21.38 -2.43
CA VAL A 132 0.38 -21.20 -1.64
C VAL A 132 1.61 -21.65 -2.44
N GLU A 133 1.56 -22.80 -3.11
CA GLU A 133 2.65 -23.27 -3.97
C GLU A 133 2.96 -22.29 -5.10
N LEU A 134 1.93 -21.78 -5.79
CA LEU A 134 2.11 -20.78 -6.86
C LEU A 134 2.69 -19.48 -6.30
N SER A 135 2.26 -19.05 -5.11
CA SER A 135 2.82 -17.88 -4.41
C SER A 135 4.31 -18.04 -4.15
N GLN A 136 4.72 -19.21 -3.65
CA GLN A 136 6.12 -19.53 -3.34
C GLN A 136 6.97 -19.54 -4.60
N LYS A 137 6.49 -20.16 -5.69
CA LYS A 137 7.17 -20.16 -7.00
C LYS A 137 7.37 -18.75 -7.56
N LEU A 138 6.35 -17.90 -7.44
CA LEU A 138 6.43 -16.51 -7.88
C LEU A 138 7.47 -15.71 -7.08
N ALA A 139 7.48 -15.89 -5.75
CA ALA A 139 8.44 -15.23 -4.87
C ALA A 139 9.90 -15.68 -5.13
N SER A 140 10.12 -16.97 -5.42
CA SER A 140 11.45 -17.47 -5.79
C SER A 140 11.95 -16.94 -7.13
N HIS A 141 11.08 -16.79 -8.13
CA HIS A 141 11.46 -16.26 -9.44
C HIS A 141 11.73 -14.74 -9.41
N GLY A 142 10.92 -13.97 -8.69
CA GLY A 142 11.14 -12.52 -8.54
C GLY A 142 12.45 -12.15 -7.82
N SER A 143 13.06 -13.09 -7.09
CA SER A 143 14.35 -12.91 -6.42
C SER A 143 15.57 -13.15 -7.34
N GLN A 144 15.39 -13.82 -8.48
CA GLN A 144 16.47 -14.06 -9.45
C GLN A 144 16.64 -12.90 -10.44
N ASP A 145 15.55 -12.22 -10.82
CA ASP A 145 15.59 -11.08 -11.78
C ASP A 145 16.16 -9.77 -11.20
N GLN A 146 16.39 -9.70 -9.89
CA GLN A 146 16.98 -8.51 -9.23
C GLN A 146 18.52 -8.58 -9.10
N ARG A 147 19.19 -9.62 -9.62
CA ARG A 147 20.66 -9.77 -9.63
C ARG A 147 21.31 -9.58 -11.01
N GLY A 148 20.57 -9.04 -11.98
CA GLY A 148 21.07 -8.67 -13.32
C GLY A 148 21.30 -7.18 -13.45
#